data_AF-A0A381VG27-F1
#
_entry.id   AF-A0A381VG27-F1
#
_cell.length_a   1.000
_cell.length_b   1.000
_cell.length_c   1.000
_cell.angle_alpha   90.00
_cell.angle_beta   90.00
_cell.angle_gamma   90.00
#
_symmetry.space_group_name_H-M   'P 1'
#
loop_
_entity.id
_entity.type
_entity.pdbx_description
1 polymer ?
#
loop_
_entity_poly.entity_id
_entity_poly.type
_entity_poly.pdbx_seq_one_letter_code
_entity_poly.pdbx_strand_id
1 'polypeptide(L)'
;MIKKSIYFCFIILIISCAKKIENDVSVINDLGPTVILISLDGFRWDYLSKTDTPNLDILVENGVISESLIPVFPSKTFPNHLSIVTGCYPENHGILSNNMYDQEWDAEYYIGENSDPVKD
;
A
#
# COMPACT_ATOMS: atom_id res chain seq x y z
N MET A 1 -55.46 13.80 30.86
CA MET A 1 -54.07 13.71 31.38
C MET A 1 -53.26 12.57 30.75
N ILE A 2 -53.87 11.41 30.45
CA ILE A 2 -53.18 10.22 29.91
C ILE A 2 -52.51 10.45 28.52
N LYS A 3 -53.15 11.18 27.60
CA LYS A 3 -52.58 11.46 26.26
C LYS A 3 -51.28 12.27 26.32
N LYS A 4 -51.16 13.24 27.25
CA LYS A 4 -49.92 14.03 27.44
C LYS A 4 -48.78 13.15 27.98
N SER A 5 -49.10 12.19 28.84
CA SER A 5 -48.14 11.22 29.38
C SER A 5 -47.58 10.30 28.29
N ILE A 6 -48.43 9.86 27.35
CA ILE A 6 -48.02 9.01 26.22
C ILE A 6 -47.09 9.76 25.26
N TYR A 7 -47.43 11.01 24.91
CA TYR A 7 -46.55 11.85 24.06
C TYR A 7 -45.20 12.14 24.72
N PHE A 8 -45.19 12.33 26.04
CA PHE A 8 -43.96 12.54 26.79
C PHE A 8 -43.06 11.29 26.80
N CYS A 9 -43.63 10.10 26.98
CA CYS A 9 -42.90 8.84 26.85
C CYS A 9 -42.38 8.61 25.42
N PHE A 10 -43.15 8.97 24.38
CA PHE A 10 -42.73 8.81 22.99
C PHE A 10 -41.57 9.75 22.61
N ILE A 11 -41.55 10.97 23.15
CA ILE A 11 -40.44 11.92 22.99
C ILE A 11 -39.16 11.42 23.67
N ILE A 12 -39.26 10.86 24.88
CA ILE A 12 -38.11 10.28 25.59
C ILE A 12 -37.55 9.08 24.82
N LEU A 13 -38.41 8.25 24.22
CA LEU A 13 -37.99 7.09 23.44
C LEU A 13 -37.22 7.50 22.17
N ILE A 14 -37.66 8.57 21.48
CA ILE A 14 -36.98 9.12 20.29
C ILE A 14 -35.60 9.71 20.67
N ILE A 15 -35.50 10.40 21.80
CA ILE A 15 -34.23 10.99 22.26
C ILE A 15 -33.24 9.89 22.69
N SER A 16 -33.72 8.82 23.34
CA SER A 16 -32.88 7.68 23.75
C SER A 16 -32.35 6.86 22.57
N CYS A 17 -32.98 6.92 21.40
CA CYS A 17 -32.57 6.19 20.20
C CYS A 17 -31.56 6.97 19.33
N ALA A 18 -31.31 8.24 19.61
CA ALA A 18 -30.26 9.02 18.98
C ALA A 18 -28.89 8.65 19.55
N LYS A 19 -28.44 7.39 19.37
CA LYS A 19 -27.04 7.03 19.57
C LYS A 19 -26.21 7.83 18.57
N LYS A 20 -25.40 8.75 19.09
CA LYS A 20 -24.36 9.42 18.32
C LYS A 20 -23.41 8.34 17.82
N ILE A 21 -23.31 8.16 16.51
CA ILE A 21 -22.26 7.32 15.91
C ILE A 21 -20.97 8.13 16.08
N GLU A 22 -20.31 7.93 17.21
CA GLU A 22 -18.93 8.34 17.37
C GLU A 22 -18.13 7.33 16.55
N ASN A 23 -17.60 7.78 15.41
CA ASN A 23 -16.62 6.98 14.69
C ASN A 23 -15.42 6.87 15.62
N ASP A 24 -15.36 5.78 16.38
CA ASP A 24 -14.27 5.45 17.27
C ASP A 24 -13.08 5.01 16.40
N VAL A 25 -12.50 5.98 15.69
CA VAL A 25 -11.21 5.82 15.05
C VAL A 25 -10.24 5.73 16.21
N SER A 26 -9.87 4.51 16.58
CA SER A 26 -8.82 4.25 17.54
C SER A 26 -7.53 4.90 17.00
N VAL A 27 -7.25 6.11 17.46
CA VAL A 27 -5.98 6.78 17.15
C VAL A 27 -4.90 5.91 17.76
N ILE A 28 -4.09 5.29 16.91
CA ILE A 28 -2.93 4.54 17.38
C ILE A 28 -1.95 5.57 17.94
N ASN A 29 -1.95 5.71 19.26
CA ASN A 29 -1.15 6.73 19.96
C ASN A 29 0.33 6.34 20.09
N ASP A 30 0.66 5.07 19.86
CA ASP A 30 2.02 4.55 19.86
C ASP A 30 2.15 3.43 18.83
N LEU A 31 2.90 3.69 17.76
CA LEU A 31 3.19 2.73 16.70
C LEU A 31 4.44 1.89 17.01
N GLY A 32 5.16 2.19 18.10
CA GLY A 32 6.52 1.69 18.32
C GLY A 32 7.45 2.00 17.13
N PRO A 33 8.62 1.35 17.06
CA PRO A 33 9.48 1.42 15.88
C PRO A 33 8.78 0.77 14.66
N THR A 34 8.20 1.60 13.79
CA THR A 34 7.49 1.16 12.58
C THR A 34 8.37 1.32 11.34
N VAL A 35 8.41 0.28 10.52
CA VAL A 35 9.08 0.31 9.22
C VAL A 35 8.07 0.71 8.15
N ILE A 36 8.36 1.77 7.40
CA ILE A 36 7.60 2.20 6.24
C ILE A 36 8.49 2.00 5.01
N LEU A 37 8.06 1.13 4.09
CA LEU A 37 8.69 0.97 2.78
C LEU A 37 7.97 1.86 1.76
N ILE A 38 8.65 2.88 1.26
CA ILE A 38 8.15 3.79 0.22
C ILE A 38 8.85 3.43 -1.09
N SER A 39 8.08 2.97 -2.09
CA SER A 39 8.59 2.74 -3.45
C SER A 39 8.17 3.85 -4.39
N LEU A 40 9.13 4.41 -5.14
CA LEU A 40 8.90 5.38 -6.21
C LEU A 40 9.23 4.69 -7.55
N ASP A 41 8.22 4.22 -8.27
CA ASP A 41 8.44 3.46 -9.52
C ASP A 41 9.12 4.33 -10.59
N GLY A 42 10.13 3.76 -11.25
CA GLY A 42 10.93 4.46 -12.26
C GLY A 42 11.79 5.61 -11.73
N PHE A 43 11.97 5.76 -10.42
CA PHE A 43 12.82 6.81 -9.84
C PHE A 43 14.31 6.45 -10.01
N ARG A 44 14.96 7.09 -10.99
CA ARG A 44 16.38 6.83 -11.29
C ARG A 44 17.28 7.46 -10.24
N TRP A 45 18.43 6.83 -10.00
CA TRP A 45 19.41 7.23 -8.98
C TRP A 45 19.86 8.71 -9.05
N ASP A 46 19.86 9.32 -10.23
CA ASP A 46 20.31 10.71 -10.42
C ASP A 46 19.19 11.76 -10.38
N TYR A 47 17.94 11.37 -10.10
CA TYR A 47 16.80 12.29 -10.15
C TYR A 47 16.79 13.33 -9.02
N LEU A 48 17.34 13.01 -7.85
CA LEU A 48 17.50 13.97 -6.74
C LEU A 48 18.31 15.21 -7.16
N SER A 49 19.26 15.05 -8.10
CA SER A 49 20.09 16.16 -8.60
C SER A 49 19.48 16.92 -9.78
N LYS A 50 18.31 16.51 -10.29
CA LYS A 50 17.74 17.03 -11.54
C LYS A 50 16.53 17.92 -11.36
N THR A 51 15.95 17.93 -10.17
CA THR A 51 14.76 18.70 -9.85
C THR A 51 14.71 18.97 -8.36
N ASP A 52 13.95 19.98 -7.94
CA ASP A 52 13.80 20.30 -6.53
C ASP A 52 12.94 19.23 -5.85
N THR A 53 13.51 18.56 -4.83
CA THR A 53 12.84 17.50 -4.08
C THR A 53 12.84 17.77 -2.57
N PRO A 54 12.31 18.92 -2.10
CA PRO A 54 12.57 19.42 -0.74
C PRO A 54 12.22 18.42 0.38
N ASN A 55 11.19 17.60 0.21
CA ASN A 55 10.83 16.58 1.20
C ASN A 55 11.79 15.38 1.18
N LEU A 56 12.30 14.98 0.01
CA LEU A 56 13.30 13.93 -0.09
C LEU A 56 14.67 14.45 0.36
N ASP A 57 14.98 15.72 0.10
CA ASP A 57 16.23 16.35 0.53
C ASP A 57 16.34 16.32 2.06
N ILE A 58 15.25 16.62 2.78
CA ILE A 58 15.18 16.47 4.25
C ILE A 58 15.47 15.02 4.68
N LEU A 59 14.93 14.02 3.96
CA LEU A 59 15.19 12.60 4.28
C LEU A 59 16.66 12.23 4.05
N VAL A 60 17.30 12.77 3.01
CA VAL A 60 18.70 12.53 2.70
C VAL A 60 19.61 13.20 3.72
N GLU A 61 19.34 14.46 4.06
CA GLU A 61 20.13 15.24 5.04
C GLU A 61 20.10 14.63 6.45
N ASN A 62 18.96 14.02 6.83
CA ASN A 62 18.75 13.44 8.15
C ASN A 62 18.86 11.91 8.18
N GLY A 63 19.25 11.29 7.06
CA GLY A 63 19.20 9.84 6.87
C GLY A 63 20.48 9.27 6.27
N VAL A 64 20.33 8.14 5.58
CA VAL A 64 21.41 7.44 4.87
C VAL A 64 20.99 7.23 3.44
N ILE A 65 21.91 7.47 2.50
CA ILE A 65 21.71 7.32 1.06
C ILE A 65 22.79 6.41 0.46
N SER A 66 22.40 5.60 -0.52
CA SER A 66 23.32 4.84 -1.39
C SER A 66 23.59 5.61 -2.67
N GLU A 67 24.73 5.34 -3.33
CA GLU A 67 25.03 5.90 -4.66
C GLU A 67 23.97 5.52 -5.70
N SER A 68 23.51 4.28 -5.66
CA SER A 68 22.40 3.78 -6.49
C SER A 68 21.87 2.44 -5.96
N LEU A 69 20.76 1.98 -6.55
CA LEU A 69 20.23 0.62 -6.42
C LEU A 69 20.50 -0.13 -7.73
N ILE A 70 21.08 -1.33 -7.65
CA ILE A 70 21.22 -2.23 -8.79
C ILE A 70 19.95 -3.07 -8.89
N PRO A 71 19.13 -2.92 -9.94
CA PRO A 71 17.92 -3.73 -10.10
C PRO A 71 18.26 -5.17 -10.46
N VAL A 72 17.36 -6.09 -10.13
CA VAL A 72 17.40 -7.44 -10.71
C VAL A 72 17.05 -7.38 -12.19
N PHE A 73 17.53 -8.35 -12.97
CA PHE A 73 17.12 -8.50 -14.36
C PHE A 73 15.82 -9.34 -14.45
N PRO A 74 14.83 -8.92 -15.26
CA PRO A 74 14.79 -7.68 -16.02
C PRO A 74 14.42 -6.47 -15.13
N SER A 75 14.85 -5.28 -15.53
CA SER A 75 14.54 -4.02 -14.84
C SER A 75 13.09 -3.57 -15.09
N LYS A 76 12.14 -4.38 -14.61
CA LYS A 76 10.69 -4.22 -14.71
C LYS A 76 10.06 -4.07 -13.33
N THR A 77 8.91 -3.39 -13.28
CA THR A 77 8.18 -3.04 -12.05
C THR A 77 7.95 -4.26 -11.15
N PHE A 78 7.14 -5.23 -11.55
CA PHE A 78 6.75 -6.33 -10.67
C PHE A 78 7.92 -7.23 -10.27
N PRO A 79 8.81 -7.66 -11.20
CA PRO A 79 9.97 -8.45 -10.84
C PRO A 79 10.84 -7.77 -9.77
N ASN A 80 11.12 -6.47 -9.90
CA ASN A 80 11.96 -5.74 -8.93
C ASN A 80 11.25 -5.49 -7.60
N HIS A 81 9.96 -5.12 -7.61
CA HIS A 81 9.21 -4.89 -6.38
C HIS A 81 9.10 -6.16 -5.55
N LEU A 82 8.87 -7.31 -6.20
CA LEU A 82 8.85 -8.60 -5.51
C LEU A 82 10.23 -9.01 -5.00
N SER A 83 11.29 -8.79 -5.77
CA SER A 83 12.65 -9.04 -5.29
C SER A 83 13.01 -8.22 -4.04
N ILE A 84 12.56 -6.96 -3.93
CA ILE A 84 12.79 -6.11 -2.74
C ILE A 84 12.10 -6.68 -1.50
N VAL A 85 10.85 -7.13 -1.61
CA VAL A 85 10.07 -7.60 -0.44
C VAL A 85 10.33 -9.06 -0.08
N THR A 86 10.80 -9.87 -1.02
CA THR A 86 11.08 -11.31 -0.79
C THR A 86 12.55 -11.62 -0.57
N GLY A 87 13.46 -10.79 -1.09
CA GLY A 87 14.90 -11.10 -1.15
C GLY A 87 15.27 -12.19 -2.17
N CYS A 88 14.33 -12.62 -3.00
CA CYS A 88 14.50 -13.65 -4.02
C CYS A 88 14.78 -13.04 -5.41
N TYR A 89 15.48 -13.76 -6.28
CA TYR A 89 15.54 -13.42 -7.71
C TYR A 89 14.22 -13.74 -8.41
N PRO A 90 13.95 -13.16 -9.59
CA PRO A 90 12.75 -13.45 -10.38
C PRO A 90 12.48 -14.94 -10.60
N GLU A 91 13.52 -15.71 -10.92
CA GLU A 91 13.44 -17.17 -11.09
C GLU A 91 13.00 -17.95 -9.83
N ASN A 92 13.13 -17.35 -8.66
CA ASN A 92 12.75 -17.97 -7.38
C ASN A 92 11.37 -17.52 -6.91
N HIS A 93 10.98 -16.26 -7.16
CA HIS A 93 9.67 -15.76 -6.77
C HIS A 93 8.59 -15.90 -7.86
N GLY A 94 8.94 -16.37 -9.06
CA GLY A 94 7.98 -16.82 -10.07
C GLY A 94 7.41 -15.71 -10.97
N ILE A 95 7.97 -14.49 -10.92
CA ILE A 95 7.46 -13.35 -11.71
C ILE A 95 8.63 -12.74 -12.49
N LEU A 96 8.83 -13.24 -13.71
CA LEU A 96 9.95 -12.84 -14.57
C LEU A 96 9.71 -11.52 -15.29
N SER A 97 8.46 -11.15 -15.54
CA SER A 97 8.10 -10.02 -16.38
C SER A 97 6.77 -9.41 -15.94
N ASN A 98 6.52 -8.17 -16.35
CA ASN A 98 5.21 -7.55 -16.19
C ASN A 98 4.15 -8.22 -17.07
N ASN A 99 4.56 -8.98 -18.10
CA ASN A 99 3.69 -9.86 -18.88
C ASN A 99 4.46 -11.15 -19.20
N MET A 100 3.85 -12.31 -18.96
CA MET A 100 4.44 -13.63 -19.21
C MET A 100 3.36 -14.66 -19.49
N TYR A 101 3.72 -15.72 -20.22
CA TYR A 101 2.86 -16.87 -20.45
C TYR A 101 3.46 -18.07 -19.73
N ASP A 102 2.62 -18.79 -19.00
CA ASP A 102 2.96 -20.04 -18.33
C ASP A 102 2.47 -21.22 -19.18
N GLN A 103 3.42 -22.03 -19.64
CA GLN A 103 3.13 -23.20 -20.47
C GLN A 103 2.55 -24.38 -19.69
N GLU A 104 2.87 -24.53 -18.40
CA GLU A 104 2.33 -25.60 -17.55
C GLU A 104 0.83 -25.38 -17.34
N TRP A 105 0.42 -24.12 -17.14
CA TRP A 105 -0.96 -23.76 -16.82
C TRP A 105 -1.77 -23.24 -18.00
N ASP A 106 -1.13 -23.04 -19.17
CA ASP A 106 -1.74 -22.45 -20.37
C ASP A 106 -2.42 -21.10 -20.04
N ALA A 107 -1.69 -20.24 -19.34
CA ALA A 107 -2.22 -19.02 -18.74
C ALA A 107 -1.35 -17.79 -19.05
N GLU A 108 -1.98 -16.63 -19.18
CA GLU A 108 -1.28 -15.36 -19.38
C GLU A 108 -1.35 -14.50 -18.12
N TYR A 109 -0.18 -14.10 -17.64
CA TYR A 109 -0.04 -13.07 -16.63
C TYR A 109 0.28 -11.73 -17.27
N TYR A 110 -0.36 -10.69 -16.75
CA TYR A 110 -0.01 -9.30 -17.01
C TYR A 110 -0.25 -8.47 -15.76
N ILE A 111 0.42 -7.34 -15.66
CA ILE A 111 0.20 -6.36 -14.60
C ILE A 111 -1.18 -5.70 -14.80
N GLY A 112 -2.20 -6.18 -14.07
CA GLY A 112 -3.54 -5.61 -14.16
C GLY A 112 -4.63 -6.47 -13.53
N GLU A 113 -5.86 -5.96 -13.56
CA GLU A 113 -7.04 -6.73 -13.16
C GLU A 113 -7.31 -7.87 -14.15
N ASN A 114 -7.80 -9.00 -13.66
CA ASN A 114 -8.10 -10.20 -14.43
C ASN A 114 -6.87 -10.88 -15.07
N SER A 115 -5.69 -10.72 -14.48
CA SER A 115 -4.54 -11.57 -14.79
C SER A 115 -4.74 -12.97 -14.22
N ASP A 116 -4.40 -14.00 -14.98
CA ASP A 116 -4.40 -15.35 -14.42
C ASP A 116 -3.22 -15.53 -13.44
N PRO A 117 -3.40 -16.32 -12.38
CA PRO A 117 -2.25 -16.78 -11.61
C PRO A 117 -1.34 -17.59 -12.53
N VAL A 118 -0.03 -17.35 -12.45
CA VAL A 118 1.00 -18.06 -13.22
C VAL A 118 2.05 -18.62 -12.28
N LYS A 119 2.75 -19.64 -12.75
CA LYS A 119 3.91 -20.27 -12.14
C LYS A 119 5.05 -20.26 -13.16
N ASP A 120 6.28 -20.00 -12.68
CA ASP A 120 7.49 -20.19 -13.49
C ASP A 120 7.88 -21.68 -13.58
#